data_AF-A0A2D6ST22-F1
#
_entry.id   AF-A0A2D6ST22-F1
#
_cell.length_a   1.000
_cell.length_b   1.000
_cell.length_c   1.000
_cell.angle_alpha   90.00
_cell.angle_beta   90.00
_cell.angle_gamma   90.00
#
_symmetry.space_group_name_H-M   'P 1'
#
loop_
_entity.id
_entity.type
_entity.pdbx_description
1 polymer ?
#
loop_
_entity_poly.entity_id
_entity_poly.type
_entity_poly.pdbx_seq_one_letter_code
_entity_poly.pdbx_strand_id
1 'polypeptide(L)'
;PGDEVTDGPRVHGIALERSGDLPASPSALQAVDVIVFADQFELTDDQNNLVRAWVQDGGHLVIATGTAGESLGRSLLAKWLPFEVIGTMRLRDLSALESFSGQLERIKTGHVGKTGKFQEFANATRIQADDAVELVPTLDGPLLSRAAYGFGRVTFLTLDLNAPPLAKWSFVEQFVLKLIDAPRAETAVTDRADRSQLTHTGITDLASQLAGSLEHFETVQRLTSWHVMGWLGLYVLLIGPLDYLLVHRLLKRPALTWVTFPTIVVVASLLAVVSAERVNGSQLMINRLEIVDVDARTDVLRSSDFSTIYSPQTRRYRLEVEPATSAWSARDSATREATPLATMEMQWFGIPETSYGGMYRGGGFELGRRPYYRMLEDGQGIENLPIAVWSTRTIQSRSFMEPSPLIESNLRSIGNQLSGTFSHSLPVPISDWILAHGHQVFWSRSSNPERSKIPPHQVWDTASPNVRSRDLTGLLTRSVKSRVKREGGDDPLSLDAGQIVRMLTFHDAVGGRDYTGLTNAELARLDFTRFLTLNTAVLVGRIDKPAGNLLLDGKPVQPTRHETFIRILLPVDASGPVRTKLTPRPEDLEVPK
;
A
#
# COMPACT_ATOMS: atom_id res chain seq x y z
N PRO A 1 -5.51 16.48 31.53
CA PRO A 1 -6.74 16.38 32.36
C PRO A 1 -7.96 16.33 31.45
N GLY A 2 -8.49 15.13 31.25
CA GLY A 2 -9.80 14.86 30.67
C GLY A 2 -10.06 15.40 29.27
N ASP A 3 -9.33 14.92 28.26
CA ASP A 3 -9.84 15.03 26.88
C ASP A 3 -10.95 13.98 26.72
N GLU A 4 -12.20 14.45 26.72
CA GLU A 4 -13.31 13.71 26.14
C GLU A 4 -12.91 13.27 24.74
N VAL A 5 -12.79 11.96 24.55
CA VAL A 5 -12.52 11.34 23.25
C VAL A 5 -13.73 11.61 22.36
N THR A 6 -13.61 12.60 21.48
CA THR A 6 -14.59 12.85 20.44
C THR A 6 -14.53 11.70 19.41
N ASP A 7 -15.70 11.11 19.15
CA ASP A 7 -15.93 9.89 18.37
C ASP A 7 -15.88 10.16 16.84
N GLY A 8 -14.84 10.89 16.41
CA GLY A 8 -14.62 11.32 15.02
C GLY A 8 -13.33 10.76 14.41
N PRO A 9 -13.16 10.88 13.08
CA PRO A 9 -11.94 10.40 12.42
C PRO A 9 -10.76 11.21 12.96
N ARG A 10 -9.72 10.52 13.45
CA ARG A 10 -8.49 11.17 13.94
C ARG A 10 -7.65 11.63 12.75
N VAL A 11 -8.11 12.68 12.08
CA VAL A 11 -7.31 13.42 11.11
C VAL A 11 -6.50 14.44 11.89
N HIS A 12 -5.17 14.30 11.84
CA HIS A 12 -4.25 15.28 12.41
C HIS A 12 -3.78 16.21 11.28
N GLY A 13 -4.37 17.41 11.24
CA GLY A 13 -3.95 18.45 10.29
C GLY A 13 -2.83 19.31 10.87
N ILE A 14 -1.83 19.62 10.05
CA ILE A 14 -0.83 20.64 10.34
C ILE A 14 -1.05 21.77 9.32
N ALA A 15 -1.41 22.95 9.80
CA ALA A 15 -1.51 24.13 8.94
C ALA A 15 -0.12 24.75 8.75
N LEU A 16 0.23 25.04 7.50
CA LEU A 16 1.42 25.81 7.14
C LEU A 16 0.96 27.19 6.66
N GLU A 17 1.52 28.25 7.24
CA GLU A 17 1.17 29.64 6.90
C GLU A 17 1.72 30.04 5.52
N ARG A 18 2.83 29.43 5.12
CA ARG A 18 3.47 29.65 3.82
C ARG A 18 3.74 28.32 3.13
N SER A 19 3.51 28.28 1.83
CA SER A 19 3.92 27.15 0.96
C SER A 19 5.42 26.83 1.08
N GLY A 20 6.25 27.84 1.35
CA GLY A 20 7.69 27.71 1.58
C GLY A 20 8.08 26.98 2.88
N ASP A 21 7.16 26.78 3.83
CA ASP A 21 7.44 26.06 5.08
C ASP A 21 7.37 24.53 4.91
N LEU A 22 7.04 24.05 3.71
CA LEU A 22 7.03 22.63 3.38
C LEU A 22 8.45 22.05 3.57
N PRO A 23 8.61 20.93 4.31
CA PRO A 23 9.93 20.35 4.56
C PRO A 23 10.62 19.98 3.25
N ALA A 24 11.94 20.12 3.22
CA ALA A 24 12.75 19.85 2.04
C ALA A 24 13.21 18.38 1.91
N SER A 25 12.99 17.52 2.93
CA SER A 25 13.41 16.12 2.88
C SER A 25 12.27 15.18 2.43
N PRO A 26 12.55 14.19 1.56
CA PRO A 26 11.60 13.13 1.21
C PRO A 26 11.06 12.37 2.41
N SER A 27 11.90 12.09 3.40
CA SER A 27 11.52 11.36 4.61
C SER A 27 10.46 12.08 5.45
N ALA A 28 10.45 13.42 5.45
CA ALA A 28 9.45 14.18 6.20
C ALA A 28 8.02 14.02 5.66
N LEU A 29 7.86 13.74 4.35
CA LEU A 29 6.55 13.57 3.72
C LEU A 29 6.01 12.13 3.80
N GLN A 30 6.78 11.18 4.34
CA GLN A 30 6.33 9.78 4.43
C GLN A 30 5.19 9.58 5.40
N ALA A 31 5.19 10.33 6.50
CA ALA A 31 4.12 10.36 7.49
C ALA A 31 2.90 11.20 7.04
N VAL A 32 2.96 11.82 5.86
CA VAL A 32 1.89 12.66 5.32
C VAL A 32 1.10 11.85 4.28
N ASP A 33 -0.20 11.68 4.54
CA ASP A 33 -1.13 11.00 3.63
C ASP A 33 -1.67 11.94 2.54
N VAL A 34 -2.00 13.18 2.92
CA VAL A 34 -2.65 14.17 2.06
C VAL A 34 -1.99 15.55 2.22
N ILE A 35 -1.74 16.22 1.10
CA ILE A 35 -1.31 17.62 1.05
C ILE A 35 -2.42 18.42 0.37
N VAL A 36 -2.86 19.51 1.02
CA VAL A 36 -3.90 20.40 0.50
C VAL A 36 -3.30 21.77 0.21
N PHE A 37 -3.30 22.20 -1.04
CA PHE A 37 -3.03 23.58 -1.40
C PHE A 37 -4.35 24.32 -1.61
N ALA A 38 -4.63 25.29 -0.74
CA ALA A 38 -5.71 26.25 -0.89
C ALA A 38 -5.07 27.63 -1.07
N ASP A 39 -5.25 28.24 -2.24
CA ASP A 39 -4.83 29.61 -2.61
C ASP A 39 -3.31 29.96 -2.74
N GLN A 40 -2.38 29.24 -2.11
CA GLN A 40 -0.92 29.45 -2.26
C GLN A 40 -0.23 28.35 -3.07
N PHE A 41 0.37 28.70 -4.22
CA PHE A 41 1.00 27.74 -5.15
C PHE A 41 2.48 28.03 -5.44
N GLU A 42 3.08 28.99 -4.75
CA GLU A 42 4.47 29.39 -4.96
C GLU A 42 5.41 28.43 -4.22
N LEU A 43 6.06 27.53 -4.96
CA LEU A 43 7.02 26.57 -4.42
C LEU A 43 8.40 26.80 -5.05
N THR A 44 9.46 26.47 -4.32
CA THR A 44 10.79 26.34 -4.92
C THR A 44 10.85 25.12 -5.86
N ASP A 45 11.84 25.06 -6.75
CA ASP A 45 12.01 23.90 -7.63
C ASP A 45 12.18 22.59 -6.84
N ASP A 46 12.95 22.62 -5.74
CA ASP A 46 13.17 21.47 -4.87
C ASP A 46 11.86 21.01 -4.19
N GLN A 47 11.07 21.94 -3.67
CA GLN A 47 9.78 21.63 -3.05
C GLN A 47 8.77 21.11 -4.07
N ASN A 48 8.72 21.69 -5.27
CA ASN A 48 7.86 21.21 -6.34
C ASN A 48 8.24 19.79 -6.78
N ASN A 49 9.53 19.50 -6.95
CA ASN A 49 10.01 18.17 -7.30
C ASN A 49 9.73 17.15 -6.19
N LEU A 50 9.88 17.57 -4.93
CA LEU A 50 9.55 16.76 -3.77
C LEU A 50 8.05 16.41 -3.71
N VAL A 51 7.16 17.39 -3.89
CA VAL A 51 5.70 17.16 -3.95
C VAL A 51 5.36 16.25 -5.13
N ARG A 52 5.93 16.50 -6.31
CA ARG A 52 5.73 15.65 -7.49
C ARG A 52 6.12 14.20 -7.21
N ALA A 53 7.31 13.97 -6.66
CA ALA A 53 7.81 12.63 -6.33
C ALA A 53 6.94 11.95 -5.26
N TRP A 54 6.48 12.70 -4.25
CA TRP A 54 5.57 12.20 -3.23
C TRP A 54 4.20 11.78 -3.80
N VAL A 55 3.63 12.55 -4.73
CA VAL A 55 2.41 12.14 -5.44
C VAL A 55 2.68 10.91 -6.31
N GLN A 56 3.80 10.87 -7.03
CA GLN A 56 4.18 9.71 -7.85
C GLN A 56 4.35 8.43 -7.00
N ASP A 57 4.76 8.53 -5.72
CA ASP A 57 4.85 7.41 -4.78
C ASP A 57 3.52 7.07 -4.07
N GLY A 58 2.42 7.75 -4.36
CA GLY A 58 1.13 7.40 -3.76
C GLY A 58 0.53 8.42 -2.82
N GLY A 59 1.13 9.59 -2.69
CA GLY A 59 0.52 10.73 -2.02
C GLY A 59 -0.79 11.18 -2.69
N HIS A 60 -1.69 11.76 -1.89
CA HIS A 60 -2.91 12.39 -2.37
C HIS A 60 -2.78 13.91 -2.33
N LEU A 61 -2.62 14.53 -3.49
CA LEU A 61 -2.61 15.99 -3.61
C LEU A 61 -4.03 16.52 -3.82
N VAL A 62 -4.44 17.49 -3.01
CA VAL A 62 -5.68 18.24 -3.18
C VAL A 62 -5.35 19.68 -3.52
N ILE A 63 -5.95 20.20 -4.58
CA ILE A 63 -5.77 21.58 -5.04
C ILE A 63 -7.14 22.26 -5.03
N ALA A 64 -7.25 23.34 -4.25
CA ALA A 64 -8.44 24.19 -4.18
C ALA A 64 -8.08 25.60 -4.65
N THR A 65 -8.67 26.03 -5.77
CA THR A 65 -8.26 27.28 -6.42
C THR A 65 -9.24 28.43 -6.23
N GLY A 66 -10.55 28.21 -6.43
CA GLY A 66 -11.54 29.28 -6.55
C GLY A 66 -11.13 30.35 -7.56
N THR A 67 -10.79 31.56 -7.09
CA THR A 67 -10.31 32.67 -7.93
C THR A 67 -8.81 32.62 -8.23
N ALA A 68 -8.04 31.79 -7.54
CA ALA A 68 -6.59 31.66 -7.70
C ALA A 68 -6.18 30.71 -8.85
N GLY A 69 -7.09 30.43 -9.79
CA GLY A 69 -6.80 29.56 -10.94
C GLY A 69 -5.66 30.09 -11.82
N GLU A 70 -5.59 31.41 -12.03
CA GLU A 70 -4.50 32.02 -12.81
C GLU A 70 -3.13 31.93 -12.12
N SER A 71 -3.07 32.05 -10.79
CA SER A 71 -1.81 31.90 -10.06
C SER A 71 -1.33 30.45 -10.10
N LEU A 72 -2.24 29.48 -9.98
CA LEU A 72 -1.90 28.06 -10.19
C LEU A 72 -1.33 27.84 -11.59
N GLY A 73 -1.99 28.36 -12.63
CA GLY A 73 -1.56 28.21 -14.03
C GLY A 73 -0.18 28.80 -14.33
N ARG A 74 0.31 29.75 -13.53
CA ARG A 74 1.67 30.32 -13.63
C ARG A 74 2.70 29.60 -12.73
N SER A 75 2.26 28.71 -11.85
CA SER A 75 3.13 28.05 -10.88
C SER A 75 3.88 26.85 -11.47
N LEU A 76 4.88 26.34 -10.74
CA LEU A 76 5.61 25.12 -11.14
C LEU A 76 4.73 23.86 -11.12
N LEU A 77 3.67 23.86 -10.29
CA LEU A 77 2.74 22.73 -10.19
C LEU A 77 1.99 22.51 -11.51
N ALA A 78 1.56 23.58 -12.18
CA ALA A 78 0.81 23.47 -13.44
C ALA A 78 1.58 22.76 -14.57
N LYS A 79 2.92 22.65 -14.48
CA LYS A 79 3.74 21.96 -15.49
C LYS A 79 3.54 20.44 -15.54
N TRP A 80 3.07 19.84 -14.45
CA TRP A 80 2.97 18.39 -14.33
C TRP A 80 1.61 17.88 -13.85
N LEU A 81 0.75 18.77 -13.33
CA LEU A 81 -0.60 18.39 -12.92
C LEU A 81 -1.40 17.83 -14.11
N PRO A 82 -2.24 16.81 -13.89
CA PRO A 82 -3.11 16.25 -14.92
C PRO A 82 -4.33 17.16 -15.24
N PHE A 83 -4.28 18.44 -14.87
CA PHE A 83 -5.35 19.41 -15.02
C PHE A 83 -4.81 20.71 -15.62
N GLU A 84 -5.46 21.21 -16.67
CA GLU A 84 -5.17 22.50 -17.28
C GLU A 84 -6.23 23.53 -16.87
N VAL A 85 -5.79 24.72 -16.46
CA VAL A 85 -6.67 25.85 -16.14
C VAL A 85 -6.98 26.61 -17.42
N ILE A 86 -8.23 26.55 -17.88
CA ILE A 86 -8.68 27.17 -19.13
C ILE A 86 -9.50 28.45 -18.93
N GLY A 87 -9.83 28.80 -17.68
CA GLY A 87 -10.51 30.05 -17.38
C GLY A 87 -11.21 30.07 -16.02
N THR A 88 -12.25 30.90 -15.91
CA THR A 88 -13.09 31.01 -14.71
C THR A 88 -14.56 30.80 -15.06
N MET A 89 -15.34 30.34 -14.08
CA MET A 89 -16.79 30.16 -14.19
C MET A 89 -17.49 30.73 -12.95
N ARG A 90 -18.77 31.10 -13.11
CA ARG A 90 -19.61 31.66 -12.04
C ARG A 90 -20.79 30.73 -11.79
N LEU A 91 -20.89 30.23 -10.57
CA LEU A 91 -21.85 29.19 -10.21
C LEU A 91 -22.95 29.77 -9.34
N ARG A 92 -24.21 29.54 -9.74
CA ARG A 92 -25.41 29.87 -8.96
C ARG A 92 -25.86 28.72 -8.06
N ASP A 93 -25.58 27.50 -8.51
CA ASP A 93 -26.04 26.27 -7.90
C ASP A 93 -24.84 25.40 -7.52
N LEU A 94 -24.84 24.94 -6.27
CA LEU A 94 -23.83 24.06 -5.69
C LEU A 94 -24.47 22.77 -5.15
N SER A 95 -25.72 22.47 -5.53
CA SER A 95 -26.42 21.28 -5.04
C SER A 95 -25.80 19.95 -5.44
N ALA A 96 -25.01 19.91 -6.52
CA ALA A 96 -24.19 18.74 -6.84
C ALA A 96 -23.10 18.49 -5.77
N LEU A 97 -22.53 19.56 -5.21
CA LEU A 97 -21.52 19.48 -4.14
C LEU A 97 -22.14 19.13 -2.79
N GLU A 98 -23.34 19.64 -2.50
CA GLU A 98 -24.16 19.27 -1.32
C GLU A 98 -24.50 17.77 -1.35
N SER A 99 -24.94 17.28 -2.51
CA SER A 99 -25.22 15.86 -2.72
C SER A 99 -23.97 15.01 -2.54
N PHE A 100 -22.81 15.51 -3.00
CA PHE A 100 -21.54 14.85 -2.78
C PHE A 100 -21.17 14.79 -1.30
N SER A 101 -21.35 15.84 -0.50
CA SER A 101 -21.07 15.75 0.95
C SER A 101 -22.05 14.85 1.71
N GLY A 102 -23.16 14.45 1.09
CA GLY A 102 -24.21 13.65 1.71
C GLY A 102 -25.07 14.46 2.69
N GLN A 103 -25.00 15.79 2.62
CA GLN A 103 -25.73 16.70 3.50
C GLN A 103 -26.84 17.42 2.74
N LEU A 104 -27.98 17.62 3.41
CA LEU A 104 -29.17 18.27 2.84
C LEU A 104 -29.20 19.79 3.07
N GLU A 105 -28.23 20.36 3.81
CA GLU A 105 -28.15 21.80 4.00
C GLU A 105 -27.56 22.49 2.77
N ARG A 106 -28.33 23.43 2.23
CA ARG A 106 -27.96 24.21 1.05
C ARG A 106 -26.80 25.16 1.34
N ILE A 107 -25.80 25.15 0.46
CA ILE A 107 -24.73 26.15 0.42
C ILE A 107 -25.34 27.47 -0.07
N LYS A 108 -25.33 28.48 0.81
CA LYS A 108 -25.81 29.81 0.47
C LYS A 108 -24.80 30.51 -0.43
N THR A 109 -25.05 30.50 -1.74
CA THR A 109 -24.21 31.18 -2.74
C THR A 109 -24.28 32.71 -2.63
N GLY A 110 -25.37 33.25 -2.06
CA GLY A 110 -25.49 34.65 -1.68
C GLY A 110 -24.55 35.00 -0.52
N HIS A 111 -23.47 35.74 -0.81
CA HIS A 111 -22.48 36.14 0.20
C HIS A 111 -21.91 37.53 -0.08
N VAL A 112 -21.41 38.19 0.97
CA VAL A 112 -20.62 39.41 0.82
C VAL A 112 -19.18 38.99 0.48
N GLY A 113 -18.73 39.31 -0.74
CA GLY A 113 -17.37 38.99 -1.19
C GLY A 113 -16.30 39.88 -0.55
N LYS A 114 -15.03 39.61 -0.83
CA LYS A 114 -13.86 40.36 -0.28
C LYS A 114 -13.93 41.88 -0.55
N THR A 115 -14.65 42.30 -1.58
CA THR A 115 -14.85 43.72 -1.94
C THR A 115 -16.03 44.40 -1.24
N GLY A 116 -16.67 43.75 -0.26
CA GLY A 116 -17.85 44.27 0.44
C GLY A 116 -19.16 44.27 -0.38
N LYS A 117 -19.12 43.76 -1.62
CA LYS A 117 -20.30 43.65 -2.50
C LYS A 117 -21.01 42.31 -2.28
N PHE A 118 -22.34 42.34 -2.27
CA PHE A 118 -23.14 41.13 -2.31
C PHE A 118 -22.95 40.43 -3.66
N GLN A 119 -22.61 39.15 -3.61
CA GLN A 119 -22.45 38.27 -4.77
C GLN A 119 -23.47 37.14 -4.64
N GLU A 120 -24.20 36.88 -5.72
CA GLU A 120 -25.14 35.73 -5.81
C GLU A 120 -24.49 34.49 -6.44
N PHE A 121 -23.20 34.58 -6.76
CA PHE A 121 -22.47 33.55 -7.49
C PHE A 121 -21.19 33.19 -6.74
N ALA A 122 -20.85 31.91 -6.72
CA ALA A 122 -19.51 31.46 -6.34
C ALA A 122 -18.58 31.54 -7.56
N ASN A 123 -17.38 32.09 -7.38
CA ASN A 123 -16.37 32.07 -8.44
C ASN A 123 -15.60 30.75 -8.35
N ALA A 124 -15.46 30.08 -9.49
CA ALA A 124 -14.73 28.83 -9.61
C ALA A 124 -13.77 28.87 -10.80
N THR A 125 -12.74 28.05 -10.74
CA THR A 125 -11.81 27.86 -11.85
C THR A 125 -12.40 26.85 -12.84
N ARG A 126 -12.32 27.15 -14.14
CA ARG A 126 -12.67 26.18 -15.19
C ARG A 126 -11.42 25.39 -15.57
N ILE A 127 -11.56 24.07 -15.53
CA ILE A 127 -10.47 23.13 -15.82
C ILE A 127 -10.80 22.25 -17.02
N GLN A 128 -9.75 21.73 -17.64
CA GLN A 128 -9.80 20.64 -18.61
C GLN A 128 -8.81 19.55 -18.18
N ALA A 129 -9.20 18.29 -18.35
CA ALA A 129 -8.33 17.14 -18.14
C ALA A 129 -8.82 15.98 -19.00
N ASP A 130 -7.90 15.33 -19.71
CA ASP A 130 -8.25 14.24 -20.64
C ASP A 130 -8.54 12.93 -19.89
N ASP A 131 -7.80 12.67 -18.80
CA ASP A 131 -7.83 11.40 -18.06
C ASP A 131 -8.47 11.51 -16.65
N ALA A 132 -9.17 12.61 -16.36
CA ALA A 132 -9.81 12.82 -15.06
C ALA A 132 -11.22 12.25 -14.99
N VAL A 133 -11.59 11.77 -13.81
CA VAL A 133 -12.98 11.43 -13.46
C VAL A 133 -13.63 12.63 -12.80
N GLU A 134 -14.75 13.08 -13.37
CA GLU A 134 -15.59 14.13 -12.80
C GLU A 134 -16.42 13.55 -11.63
N LEU A 135 -16.01 13.84 -10.40
CA LEU A 135 -16.72 13.40 -9.19
C LEU A 135 -17.99 14.21 -8.95
N VAL A 136 -17.96 15.49 -9.30
CA VAL A 136 -19.10 16.42 -9.19
C VAL A 136 -19.25 17.18 -10.52
N PRO A 137 -19.94 16.61 -11.51
CA PRO A 137 -20.17 17.26 -12.80
C PRO A 137 -21.22 18.37 -12.70
N THR A 138 -21.08 19.43 -13.51
CA THR A 138 -22.12 20.46 -13.71
C THR A 138 -22.19 20.89 -15.17
N LEU A 139 -23.19 21.70 -15.53
CA LEU A 139 -23.37 22.21 -16.89
C LEU A 139 -22.21 23.11 -17.36
N ASP A 140 -21.61 23.89 -16.46
CA ASP A 140 -20.58 24.88 -16.80
C ASP A 140 -19.13 24.37 -16.68
N GLY A 141 -18.97 23.12 -16.20
CA GLY A 141 -17.72 22.43 -15.90
C GLY A 141 -17.79 21.64 -14.58
N PRO A 142 -16.91 20.66 -14.35
CA PRO A 142 -16.92 19.89 -13.10
C PRO A 142 -16.48 20.75 -11.91
N LEU A 143 -17.12 20.58 -10.75
CA LEU A 143 -16.71 21.26 -9.50
C LEU A 143 -15.56 20.55 -8.81
N LEU A 144 -15.56 19.22 -8.91
CA LEU A 144 -14.59 18.33 -8.29
C LEU A 144 -14.22 17.26 -9.30
N SER A 145 -12.94 17.16 -9.60
CA SER A 145 -12.38 16.15 -10.51
C SER A 145 -11.20 15.45 -9.87
N ARG A 146 -10.95 14.21 -10.25
CA ARG A 146 -9.83 13.41 -9.72
C ARG A 146 -9.15 12.64 -10.83
N ALA A 147 -7.82 12.68 -10.83
CA ALA A 147 -7.00 11.97 -11.80
C ALA A 147 -5.88 11.20 -11.07
N ALA A 148 -5.52 10.05 -11.63
CA ALA A 148 -4.35 9.29 -11.20
C ALA A 148 -3.06 9.94 -11.72
N TYR A 149 -2.01 9.95 -10.90
CA TYR A 149 -0.69 10.47 -11.28
C TYR A 149 0.40 9.63 -10.58
N GLY A 150 1.14 8.83 -11.36
CA GLY A 150 2.00 7.78 -10.80
C GLY A 150 1.18 6.78 -9.95
N PHE A 151 1.69 6.41 -8.78
CA PHE A 151 1.00 5.55 -7.81
C PHE A 151 0.10 6.33 -6.83
N GLY A 152 -0.06 7.63 -7.04
CA GLY A 152 -0.94 8.51 -6.27
C GLY A 152 -2.04 9.16 -7.10
N ARG A 153 -2.56 10.26 -6.59
CA ARG A 153 -3.73 10.94 -7.19
C ARG A 153 -3.73 12.44 -6.91
N VAL A 154 -4.32 13.17 -7.84
CA VAL A 154 -4.58 14.60 -7.73
C VAL A 154 -6.09 14.82 -7.74
N THR A 155 -6.60 15.52 -6.74
CA THR A 155 -7.99 15.97 -6.65
C THR A 155 -8.06 17.47 -6.82
N PHE A 156 -8.82 17.92 -7.81
CA PHE A 156 -8.96 19.32 -8.13
C PHE A 156 -10.35 19.81 -7.73
N LEU A 157 -10.39 20.73 -6.77
CA LEU A 157 -11.57 21.48 -6.36
C LEU A 157 -11.53 22.86 -7.02
N THR A 158 -12.54 23.15 -7.83
CA THR A 158 -12.61 24.43 -8.58
C THR A 158 -12.96 25.63 -7.69
N LEU A 159 -13.45 25.40 -6.48
CA LEU A 159 -13.82 26.40 -5.48
C LEU A 159 -12.69 26.62 -4.47
N ASP A 160 -12.77 27.74 -3.74
CA ASP A 160 -11.84 28.08 -2.66
C ASP A 160 -12.41 27.58 -1.31
N LEU A 161 -11.60 26.85 -0.53
CA LEU A 161 -11.95 26.37 0.81
C LEU A 161 -11.91 27.50 1.85
N ASN A 162 -11.07 28.51 1.64
CA ASN A 162 -10.81 29.62 2.56
C ASN A 162 -11.73 30.83 2.32
N ALA A 163 -12.52 30.82 1.23
CA ALA A 163 -13.44 31.89 0.90
C ALA A 163 -14.91 31.44 0.91
N PRO A 164 -15.86 32.37 1.11
CA PRO A 164 -17.27 32.08 0.89
C PRO A 164 -17.52 31.62 -0.56
N PRO A 165 -18.51 30.72 -0.78
CA PRO A 165 -19.50 30.29 0.21
C PRO A 165 -19.04 29.10 1.09
N LEU A 166 -17.96 28.39 0.75
CA LEU A 166 -17.53 27.17 1.46
C LEU A 166 -17.02 27.45 2.87
N ALA A 167 -16.21 28.49 3.05
CA ALA A 167 -15.67 28.85 4.37
C ALA A 167 -16.74 29.20 5.42
N LYS A 168 -17.98 29.49 4.99
CA LYS A 168 -19.12 29.81 5.86
C LYS A 168 -20.16 28.69 5.95
N TRP A 169 -19.92 27.56 5.28
CA TRP A 169 -20.86 26.46 5.26
C TRP A 169 -20.67 25.56 6.48
N SER A 170 -21.75 25.27 7.19
CA SER A 170 -21.74 24.51 8.46
C SER A 170 -21.14 23.11 8.32
N PHE A 171 -21.15 22.52 7.12
CA PHE A 171 -20.70 21.16 6.84
C PHE A 171 -19.36 21.09 6.08
N VAL A 172 -18.59 22.18 6.05
CA VAL A 172 -17.29 22.22 5.38
C VAL A 172 -16.32 21.16 5.93
N GLU A 173 -16.35 20.86 7.22
CA GLU A 173 -15.50 19.84 7.84
C GLU A 173 -15.76 18.45 7.26
N GLN A 174 -17.04 18.05 7.16
CA GLN A 174 -17.42 16.75 6.61
C GLN A 174 -17.12 16.66 5.11
N PHE A 175 -17.28 17.78 4.41
CA PHE A 175 -16.86 17.87 3.01
C PHE A 175 -15.36 17.70 2.86
N VAL A 176 -14.54 18.36 3.68
CA VAL A 176 -13.07 18.21 3.67
C VAL A 176 -12.66 16.78 4.00
N LEU A 177 -13.29 16.15 4.99
CA LEU A 177 -13.04 14.73 5.30
C LEU A 177 -13.33 13.82 4.09
N LYS A 178 -14.42 14.09 3.35
CA LYS A 178 -14.72 13.34 2.13
C LYS A 178 -13.79 13.68 0.97
N LEU A 179 -13.33 14.94 0.88
CA LEU A 179 -12.41 15.42 -0.16
C LEU A 179 -11.05 14.73 -0.08
N ILE A 180 -10.54 14.53 1.14
CA ILE A 180 -9.26 13.86 1.42
C ILE A 180 -9.38 12.33 1.49
N ASP A 181 -10.57 11.77 1.21
CA ASP A 181 -10.90 10.36 1.43
C ASP A 181 -10.53 9.88 2.84
N ALA A 182 -10.80 10.69 3.86
CA ALA A 182 -10.48 10.34 5.24
C ALA A 182 -11.12 8.98 5.56
N PRO A 183 -10.36 8.05 6.17
CA PRO A 183 -10.91 6.77 6.58
C PRO A 183 -12.10 7.04 7.48
N ARG A 184 -13.21 6.36 7.19
CA ARG A 184 -14.46 6.55 7.95
C ARG A 184 -14.14 6.27 9.42
N ALA A 185 -14.62 7.14 10.31
CA ALA A 185 -14.51 6.92 11.74
C ALA A 185 -15.27 5.65 12.10
N GLU A 186 -14.57 4.54 12.13
CA GLU A 186 -15.03 3.34 12.80
C GLU A 186 -15.03 3.66 14.30
N THR A 187 -16.13 3.33 14.97
CA THR A 187 -16.31 3.41 16.42
C THR A 187 -15.19 2.61 17.09
N ALA A 188 -14.04 3.24 17.36
CA ALA A 188 -12.81 2.52 17.65
C ALA A 188 -11.86 3.31 18.57
N VAL A 189 -12.30 3.63 19.79
CA VAL A 189 -11.35 3.99 20.86
C VAL A 189 -11.60 3.30 22.21
N THR A 190 -12.76 2.70 22.49
CA THR A 190 -12.92 1.85 23.69
C THR A 190 -12.59 0.37 23.44
N ASP A 191 -12.70 -0.10 22.19
CA ASP A 191 -12.52 -1.53 21.85
C ASP A 191 -11.08 -1.93 21.45
N ARG A 192 -10.14 -0.99 21.27
CA ARG A 192 -8.77 -1.33 20.83
C ARG A 192 -7.97 -2.11 21.87
N ALA A 193 -8.22 -1.88 23.16
CA ALA A 193 -7.59 -2.64 24.24
C ALA A 193 -8.32 -3.98 24.49
N ASP A 194 -9.65 -3.98 24.48
CA ASP A 194 -10.47 -5.17 24.78
C ASP A 194 -10.62 -6.15 23.60
N ARG A 195 -10.59 -5.70 22.33
CA ARG A 195 -10.66 -6.60 21.16
C ARG A 195 -9.32 -7.12 20.65
N SER A 196 -8.19 -6.55 21.05
CA SER A 196 -6.89 -7.22 20.87
C SER A 196 -6.84 -8.56 21.64
N GLN A 197 -7.71 -8.73 22.64
CA GLN A 197 -7.95 -9.99 23.33
C GLN A 197 -8.98 -10.89 22.64
N LEU A 198 -9.73 -10.39 21.65
CA LEU A 198 -10.79 -11.12 20.91
C LEU A 198 -10.35 -11.64 19.54
N THR A 199 -9.27 -11.13 18.94
CA THR A 199 -8.58 -11.84 17.85
C THR A 199 -7.79 -12.99 18.46
N HIS A 200 -8.27 -14.21 18.31
CA HIS A 200 -7.62 -15.43 18.83
C HIS A 200 -6.16 -15.60 18.34
N THR A 201 -5.74 -14.82 17.33
CA THR A 201 -4.43 -14.85 16.69
C THR A 201 -3.50 -13.70 17.10
N GLY A 202 -4.03 -12.59 17.64
CA GLY A 202 -3.27 -11.37 17.93
C GLY A 202 -2.76 -10.60 16.70
N ILE A 203 -3.33 -10.83 15.52
CA ILE A 203 -3.02 -10.13 14.26
C ILE A 203 -4.15 -9.15 13.98
N THR A 204 -3.83 -7.87 13.84
CA THR A 204 -4.81 -6.78 13.62
C THR A 204 -4.61 -6.02 12.32
N ASP A 205 -3.47 -6.17 11.65
CA ASP A 205 -3.14 -5.49 10.39
C ASP A 205 -2.55 -6.46 9.34
N LEU A 206 -2.76 -6.17 8.05
CA LEU A 206 -2.17 -6.92 6.93
C LEU A 206 -0.63 -6.88 6.93
N ALA A 207 -0.01 -5.83 7.45
CA ALA A 207 1.44 -5.76 7.63
C ALA A 207 1.96 -6.89 8.54
N SER A 208 1.21 -7.21 9.59
CA SER A 208 1.51 -8.30 10.51
C SER A 208 1.30 -9.67 9.87
N GLN A 209 0.26 -9.83 9.04
CA GLN A 209 0.04 -11.05 8.25
C GLN A 209 1.17 -11.28 7.24
N LEU A 210 1.60 -10.24 6.52
CA LEU A 210 2.75 -10.28 5.61
C LEU A 210 4.03 -10.65 6.34
N ALA A 211 4.33 -10.00 7.47
CA ALA A 211 5.47 -10.32 8.32
C ALA A 211 5.43 -11.79 8.77
N GLY A 212 4.26 -12.29 9.19
CA GLY A 212 4.06 -13.68 9.59
C GLY A 212 4.37 -14.68 8.47
N SER A 213 3.97 -14.38 7.23
CA SER A 213 4.31 -15.20 6.05
C SER A 213 5.82 -15.23 5.78
N LEU A 214 6.52 -14.11 5.96
CA LEU A 214 7.97 -14.01 5.76
C LEU A 214 8.78 -14.62 6.91
N GLU A 215 8.29 -14.58 8.14
CA GLU A 215 8.93 -15.21 9.30
C GLU A 215 8.75 -16.74 9.37
N HIS A 216 7.94 -17.31 8.47
CA HIS A 216 7.77 -18.74 8.35
C HIS A 216 8.89 -19.38 7.52
N PHE A 217 9.86 -19.98 8.21
CA PHE A 217 10.94 -20.76 7.58
C PHE A 217 10.60 -22.25 7.67
N GLU A 218 10.39 -22.91 6.52
CA GLU A 218 9.98 -24.32 6.45
C GLU A 218 10.94 -25.27 7.19
N THR A 219 12.24 -24.93 7.17
CA THR A 219 13.29 -25.71 7.83
C THR A 219 13.29 -25.54 9.35
N VAL A 220 12.74 -24.43 9.88
CA VAL A 220 12.75 -24.11 11.32
C VAL A 220 11.42 -24.55 11.94
N GLN A 221 11.43 -25.74 12.54
CA GLN A 221 10.22 -26.28 13.18
C GLN A 221 10.02 -25.66 14.56
N ARG A 222 9.15 -24.66 14.68
CA ARG A 222 8.83 -24.12 16.01
C ARG A 222 8.12 -25.18 16.85
N LEU A 223 8.75 -25.59 17.97
CA LEU A 223 8.13 -26.47 18.97
C LEU A 223 6.84 -25.82 19.47
N THR A 224 5.72 -26.52 19.36
CA THR A 224 4.46 -26.00 19.91
C THR A 224 4.57 -25.88 21.44
N SER A 225 3.85 -24.93 22.04
CA SER A 225 3.88 -24.69 23.49
C SER A 225 3.62 -25.95 24.31
N TRP A 226 2.81 -26.89 23.78
CA TRP A 226 2.56 -28.19 24.39
C TRP A 226 3.79 -29.08 24.49
N HIS A 227 4.67 -29.07 23.49
CA HIS A 227 5.93 -29.82 23.56
C HIS A 227 6.83 -29.27 24.66
N VAL A 228 6.94 -27.94 24.76
CA VAL A 228 7.73 -27.29 25.81
C VAL A 228 7.18 -27.64 27.20
N MET A 229 5.86 -27.57 27.38
CA MET A 229 5.21 -27.96 28.64
C MET A 229 5.39 -29.45 28.95
N GLY A 230 5.33 -30.32 27.94
CA GLY A 230 5.61 -31.74 28.09
C GLY A 230 7.04 -32.01 28.55
N TRP A 231 8.03 -31.35 27.94
CA TRP A 231 9.45 -31.44 28.34
C TRP A 231 9.69 -30.89 29.74
N LEU A 232 9.05 -29.77 30.10
CA LEU A 232 9.12 -29.21 31.45
C LEU A 232 8.50 -30.16 32.49
N GLY A 233 7.34 -30.73 32.19
CA GLY A 233 6.69 -31.72 33.05
C GLY A 233 7.55 -32.98 33.23
N LEU A 234 8.15 -33.48 32.15
CA LEU A 234 9.09 -34.61 32.18
C LEU A 234 10.33 -34.27 33.02
N TYR A 235 10.86 -33.05 32.91
CA TYR A 235 12.01 -32.59 33.70
C TYR A 235 11.69 -32.53 35.20
N VAL A 236 10.52 -32.00 35.58
CA VAL A 236 10.05 -32.00 36.98
C VAL A 236 9.86 -33.43 37.50
N LEU A 237 9.32 -34.33 36.67
CA LEU A 237 9.16 -35.73 37.01
C LEU A 237 10.51 -36.42 37.27
N LEU A 238 11.52 -36.13 36.43
CA LEU A 238 12.88 -36.66 36.55
C LEU A 238 13.56 -36.25 37.86
N ILE A 239 13.49 -34.97 38.21
CA ILE A 239 14.17 -34.42 39.40
C ILE A 239 13.47 -34.79 40.71
N GLY A 240 12.13 -34.86 40.73
CA GLY A 240 11.38 -35.14 41.95
C GLY A 240 11.13 -36.63 42.15
N PRO A 241 10.03 -37.17 41.61
CA PRO A 241 9.61 -38.54 41.89
C PRO A 241 10.55 -39.62 41.33
N LEU A 242 11.13 -39.44 40.13
CA LEU A 242 12.03 -40.44 39.56
C LEU A 242 13.36 -40.52 40.30
N ASP A 243 13.99 -39.37 40.61
CA ASP A 243 15.21 -39.35 41.40
C ASP A 243 15.00 -39.96 42.80
N TYR A 244 13.90 -39.58 43.47
CA TYR A 244 13.53 -40.18 44.76
C TYR A 244 13.40 -41.70 44.67
N LEU A 245 12.64 -42.21 43.69
CA LEU A 245 12.48 -43.66 43.50
C LEU A 245 13.82 -44.36 43.20
N LEU A 246 14.66 -43.76 42.35
CA LEU A 246 15.97 -44.29 41.99
C LEU A 246 16.87 -44.40 43.23
N VAL A 247 16.95 -43.33 44.03
CA VAL A 247 17.90 -43.25 45.13
C VAL A 247 17.40 -43.96 46.40
N HIS A 248 16.13 -43.78 46.77
CA HIS A 248 15.55 -44.40 47.97
C HIS A 248 15.15 -45.86 47.76
N ARG A 249 14.47 -46.17 46.65
CA ARG A 249 13.84 -47.48 46.46
C ARG A 249 14.76 -48.47 45.74
N LEU A 250 15.47 -48.02 44.71
CA LEU A 250 16.33 -48.90 43.90
C LEU A 250 17.75 -49.00 44.46
N LEU A 251 18.43 -47.87 44.68
CA LEU A 251 19.83 -47.82 45.13
C LEU A 251 19.99 -47.86 46.66
N LYS A 252 18.91 -47.63 47.42
CA LYS A 252 18.85 -47.62 48.90
C LYS A 252 19.92 -46.76 49.57
N ARG A 253 20.43 -45.74 48.88
CA ARG A 253 21.52 -44.87 49.34
C ARG A 253 21.14 -43.40 49.13
N PRO A 254 20.37 -42.79 50.06
CA PRO A 254 19.85 -41.41 49.96
C PRO A 254 20.91 -40.34 49.64
N ALA A 255 22.17 -40.56 50.03
CA ALA A 255 23.26 -39.64 49.72
C ALA A 255 23.62 -39.55 48.22
N LEU A 256 23.20 -40.51 47.39
CA LEU A 256 23.47 -40.47 45.94
C LEU A 256 22.71 -39.35 45.21
N THR A 257 21.67 -38.77 45.81
CA THR A 257 20.95 -37.62 45.24
C THR A 257 21.88 -36.45 44.94
N TRP A 258 22.95 -36.26 45.73
CA TRP A 258 23.97 -35.24 45.49
C TRP A 258 24.75 -35.43 44.18
N VAL A 259 24.73 -36.64 43.59
CA VAL A 259 25.38 -36.94 42.31
C VAL A 259 24.36 -37.07 41.19
N THR A 260 23.23 -37.74 41.44
CA THR A 260 22.19 -37.96 40.42
C THR A 260 21.54 -36.65 40.01
N PHE A 261 21.27 -35.74 40.95
CA PHE A 261 20.68 -34.44 40.63
C PHE A 261 21.56 -33.60 39.69
N PRO A 262 22.85 -33.30 40.00
CA PRO A 262 23.71 -32.59 39.05
C PRO A 262 23.88 -33.33 37.72
N THR A 263 23.94 -34.66 37.73
CA THR A 263 24.06 -35.46 36.50
C THR A 263 22.84 -35.29 35.59
N ILE A 264 21.63 -35.36 36.16
CA ILE A 264 20.38 -35.13 35.43
C ILE A 264 20.35 -33.72 34.86
N VAL A 265 20.76 -32.71 35.64
CA VAL A 265 20.81 -31.31 35.18
C VAL A 265 21.78 -31.16 34.00
N VAL A 266 22.98 -31.75 34.07
CA VAL A 266 23.97 -31.70 32.98
C VAL A 266 23.46 -32.41 31.72
N VAL A 267 22.88 -33.61 31.86
CA VAL A 267 22.32 -34.37 30.73
C VAL A 267 21.15 -33.63 30.10
N ALA A 268 20.22 -33.11 30.90
CA ALA A 268 19.09 -32.33 30.41
C ALA A 268 19.55 -31.06 29.69
N SER A 269 20.56 -30.35 30.23
CA SER A 269 21.14 -29.17 29.59
C SER A 269 21.79 -29.51 28.25
N LEU A 270 22.56 -30.59 28.18
CA LEU A 270 23.18 -31.05 26.93
C LEU A 270 22.12 -31.44 25.89
N LEU A 271 21.10 -32.18 26.30
CA LEU A 271 19.97 -32.56 25.43
C LEU A 271 19.22 -31.33 24.93
N ALA A 272 19.01 -30.32 25.78
CA ALA A 272 18.36 -29.07 25.39
C ALA A 272 19.18 -28.31 24.35
N VAL A 273 20.50 -28.17 24.53
CA VAL A 273 21.39 -27.50 23.56
C VAL A 273 21.40 -28.24 22.22
N VAL A 274 21.61 -29.56 22.23
CA VAL A 274 21.62 -30.38 21.00
C VAL A 274 20.27 -30.35 20.29
N SER A 275 19.17 -30.38 21.04
CA SER A 275 17.82 -30.29 20.46
C SER A 275 17.57 -28.92 19.86
N ALA A 276 17.97 -27.84 20.55
CA ALA A 276 17.83 -26.48 20.05
C ALA A 276 18.60 -26.27 18.74
N GLU A 277 19.85 -26.73 18.64
CA GLU A 277 20.64 -26.64 17.42
C GLU A 277 20.01 -27.42 16.24
N ARG A 278 19.44 -28.61 16.51
CA ARG A 278 18.77 -29.41 15.47
C ARG A 278 17.47 -28.79 14.98
N VAL A 279 16.68 -28.21 15.89
CA VAL A 279 15.36 -27.66 15.59
C VAL A 279 15.47 -26.30 14.89
N ASN A 280 16.41 -25.47 15.33
CA ASN A 280 16.60 -24.11 14.81
C ASN A 280 17.53 -24.06 13.59
N GLY A 281 18.40 -25.07 13.44
CA GLY A 281 19.38 -25.10 12.36
C GLY A 281 20.57 -24.17 12.57
N SER A 282 21.53 -24.26 11.66
CA SER A 282 22.81 -23.53 11.71
C SER A 282 23.07 -22.66 10.49
N GLN A 283 22.14 -22.61 9.55
CA GLN A 283 22.27 -21.86 8.31
C GLN A 283 21.57 -20.51 8.41
N LEU A 284 22.16 -19.50 7.78
CA LEU A 284 21.48 -18.23 7.52
C LEU A 284 20.39 -18.46 6.48
N MET A 285 19.17 -18.05 6.79
CA MET A 285 18.03 -18.18 5.87
C MET A 285 17.44 -16.81 5.60
N ILE A 286 16.98 -16.59 4.37
CA ILE A 286 16.37 -15.33 3.97
C ILE A 286 15.08 -15.63 3.20
N ASN A 287 13.98 -15.09 3.70
CA ASN A 287 12.70 -15.09 3.00
C ASN A 287 12.46 -13.70 2.43
N ARG A 288 12.13 -13.62 1.14
CA ARG A 288 12.06 -12.36 0.41
C ARG A 288 10.78 -12.27 -0.42
N LEU A 289 10.10 -11.15 -0.32
CA LEU A 289 8.94 -10.83 -1.16
C LEU A 289 9.13 -9.47 -1.80
N GLU A 290 9.02 -9.44 -3.12
CA GLU A 290 9.16 -8.23 -3.93
C GLU A 290 7.83 -7.90 -4.61
N ILE A 291 7.50 -6.62 -4.65
CA ILE A 291 6.36 -6.07 -5.38
C ILE A 291 6.89 -5.00 -6.32
N VAL A 292 6.80 -5.27 -7.62
CA VAL A 292 7.18 -4.35 -8.69
C VAL A 292 5.93 -3.70 -9.25
N ASP A 293 5.79 -2.40 -9.04
CA ASP A 293 4.71 -1.59 -9.55
C ASP A 293 5.17 -0.84 -10.80
N VAL A 294 4.35 -0.86 -11.85
CA VAL A 294 4.59 -0.11 -13.09
C VAL A 294 3.37 0.74 -13.39
N ASP A 295 3.57 2.03 -13.58
CA ASP A 295 2.55 2.93 -14.13
C ASP A 295 2.77 3.12 -15.63
N ALA A 296 1.87 2.58 -16.45
CA ALA A 296 1.96 2.69 -17.90
C ALA A 296 1.64 4.09 -18.44
N ARG A 297 1.13 5.03 -17.60
CA ARG A 297 0.89 6.43 -18.01
C ARG A 297 2.15 7.27 -17.88
N THR A 298 2.88 7.13 -16.77
CA THR A 298 4.07 7.95 -16.47
C THR A 298 5.39 7.23 -16.72
N ASP A 299 5.36 5.95 -17.10
CA ASP A 299 6.51 5.06 -17.26
C ASP A 299 7.40 4.99 -16.01
N VAL A 300 6.79 5.16 -14.83
CA VAL A 300 7.47 5.03 -13.54
C VAL A 300 7.38 3.59 -13.06
N LEU A 301 8.50 3.05 -12.59
CA LEU A 301 8.59 1.77 -11.90
C LEU A 301 8.97 2.00 -10.44
N ARG A 302 8.23 1.37 -9.54
CA ARG A 302 8.53 1.30 -8.11
C ARG A 302 8.73 -0.14 -7.69
N SER A 303 9.79 -0.45 -6.97
CA SER A 303 9.94 -1.75 -6.30
C SER A 303 9.79 -1.59 -4.80
N SER A 304 8.97 -2.43 -4.16
CA SER A 304 8.95 -2.60 -2.70
C SER A 304 9.45 -4.01 -2.37
N ASP A 305 10.42 -4.10 -1.48
CA ASP A 305 11.05 -5.34 -1.07
C ASP A 305 10.89 -5.54 0.44
N PHE A 306 10.50 -6.75 0.83
CA PHE A 306 10.45 -7.18 2.21
C PHE A 306 11.36 -8.40 2.37
N SER A 307 12.44 -8.23 3.12
CA SER A 307 13.44 -9.27 3.35
C SER A 307 13.54 -9.60 4.84
N THR A 308 13.16 -10.83 5.20
CA THR A 308 13.29 -11.36 6.56
C THR A 308 14.52 -12.26 6.65
N ILE A 309 15.45 -11.89 7.52
CA ILE A 309 16.71 -12.58 7.74
C ILE A 309 16.64 -13.36 9.04
N TYR A 310 16.88 -14.66 8.96
CA TYR A 310 17.04 -15.55 10.10
C TYR A 310 18.52 -15.79 10.40
N SER A 311 18.97 -15.43 11.60
CA SER A 311 20.38 -15.56 11.98
C SER A 311 20.63 -16.78 12.86
N PRO A 312 21.54 -17.70 12.49
CA PRO A 312 21.89 -18.86 13.32
C PRO A 312 22.83 -18.50 14.48
N GLN A 313 23.34 -17.26 14.55
CA GLN A 313 24.26 -16.79 15.58
C GLN A 313 23.97 -15.33 15.93
N THR A 314 24.36 -14.90 17.13
CA THR A 314 24.27 -13.48 17.50
C THR A 314 25.36 -12.71 16.75
N ARG A 315 24.96 -11.93 15.75
CA ARG A 315 25.88 -11.20 14.87
C ARG A 315 25.30 -9.84 14.48
N ARG A 316 26.20 -8.91 14.16
CA ARG A 316 25.87 -7.63 13.53
C ARG A 316 26.13 -7.75 12.03
N TYR A 317 25.12 -7.46 11.22
CA TYR A 317 25.19 -7.54 9.76
C TYR A 317 25.22 -6.14 9.16
N ARG A 318 25.87 -6.04 8.00
CA ARG A 318 25.69 -4.91 7.07
C ARG A 318 24.76 -5.36 5.95
N LEU A 319 23.68 -4.63 5.75
CA LEU A 319 22.67 -4.91 4.73
C LEU A 319 22.68 -3.79 3.71
N GLU A 320 22.69 -4.15 2.44
CA GLU A 320 22.53 -3.22 1.32
C GLU A 320 21.65 -3.89 0.28
N VAL A 321 20.91 -3.11 -0.50
CA VAL A 321 20.20 -3.64 -1.66
C VAL A 321 20.67 -2.89 -2.90
N GLU A 322 21.07 -3.66 -3.91
CA GLU A 322 21.42 -3.13 -5.22
C GLU A 322 20.20 -3.27 -6.15
N PRO A 323 19.64 -2.18 -6.67
CA PRO A 323 18.53 -2.26 -7.62
C PRO A 323 19.03 -2.89 -8.93
N ALA A 324 18.25 -3.80 -9.52
CA ALA A 324 18.63 -4.48 -10.76
C ALA A 324 18.36 -3.60 -12.00
N THR A 325 18.78 -2.33 -11.99
CA THR A 325 18.40 -1.30 -12.97
C THR A 325 18.60 -1.71 -14.44
N SER A 326 19.73 -2.37 -14.76
CA SER A 326 20.03 -2.87 -16.12
C SER A 326 19.12 -4.02 -16.56
N ALA A 327 18.53 -4.75 -15.62
CA ALA A 327 17.71 -5.92 -15.89
C ALA A 327 16.26 -5.54 -16.24
N TRP A 328 15.84 -4.32 -15.92
CA TRP A 328 14.48 -3.79 -16.17
C TRP A 328 14.42 -2.78 -17.32
N SER A 329 15.54 -2.55 -18.02
CA SER A 329 15.60 -1.71 -19.23
C SER A 329 15.46 -2.55 -20.49
N ALA A 330 14.55 -2.18 -21.39
CA ALA A 330 14.32 -2.84 -22.68
C ALA A 330 15.43 -2.62 -23.73
N ARG A 331 16.52 -1.88 -23.41
CA ARG A 331 17.61 -1.58 -24.34
C ARG A 331 18.93 -2.20 -23.88
N ASP A 332 19.60 -2.86 -24.83
CA ASP A 332 20.98 -3.34 -24.68
C ASP A 332 21.88 -2.25 -24.11
N SER A 333 22.60 -2.61 -23.06
CA SER A 333 23.36 -1.77 -22.14
C SER A 333 24.63 -1.16 -22.76
N ALA A 334 24.70 -0.98 -24.08
CA ALA A 334 25.94 -0.64 -24.78
C ALA A 334 26.15 0.88 -24.98
N THR A 335 25.11 1.71 -24.90
CA THR A 335 25.23 3.15 -25.19
C THR A 335 24.30 4.01 -24.34
N ARG A 336 24.62 4.16 -23.06
CA ARG A 336 24.43 5.39 -22.25
C ARG A 336 25.00 5.14 -20.86
N GLU A 337 25.72 6.13 -20.33
CA GLU A 337 26.10 6.17 -18.91
C GLU A 337 24.84 5.88 -18.08
N ALA A 338 24.97 4.95 -17.11
CA ALA A 338 23.91 4.60 -16.20
C ALA A 338 23.45 5.87 -15.49
N THR A 339 22.30 6.42 -15.86
CA THR A 339 21.69 7.50 -15.10
C THR A 339 21.32 6.90 -13.73
N PRO A 340 22.01 7.24 -12.63
CA PRO A 340 21.65 6.73 -11.33
C PRO A 340 20.57 7.65 -10.79
N LEU A 341 19.32 7.40 -11.19
CA LEU A 341 18.13 8.07 -10.65
C LEU A 341 17.28 7.10 -9.84
N ALA A 342 17.87 6.00 -9.35
CA ALA A 342 17.20 5.14 -8.42
C ALA A 342 17.19 5.80 -7.03
N THR A 343 16.16 6.60 -6.73
CA THR A 343 15.91 7.01 -5.34
C THR A 343 15.58 5.76 -4.56
N MET A 344 16.36 5.51 -3.52
CA MET A 344 16.30 4.28 -2.76
C MET A 344 16.21 4.58 -1.28
N GLU A 345 15.42 3.76 -0.59
CA GLU A 345 15.25 3.85 0.84
C GLU A 345 15.16 2.47 1.45
N MET A 346 16.03 2.17 2.40
CA MET A 346 15.99 0.99 3.24
C MET A 346 15.71 1.38 4.69
N GLN A 347 14.76 0.67 5.29
CA GLN A 347 14.38 0.84 6.68
C GLN A 347 14.12 -0.51 7.36
N TRP A 348 14.08 -0.50 8.69
CA TRP A 348 13.56 -1.64 9.45
C TRP A 348 12.04 -1.72 9.23
N PHE A 349 11.49 -2.94 9.19
CA PHE A 349 10.06 -3.16 9.10
C PHE A 349 9.53 -3.64 10.45
N GLY A 350 8.69 -2.83 11.10
CA GLY A 350 8.02 -3.19 12.34
C GLY A 350 6.59 -3.65 12.10
N ILE A 351 6.13 -4.59 12.91
CA ILE A 351 4.72 -4.98 12.90
C ILE A 351 3.90 -4.01 13.75
N PRO A 352 2.75 -3.52 13.26
CA PRO A 352 1.85 -2.62 14.00
C PRO A 352 1.05 -3.37 15.06
N GLU A 353 1.74 -4.02 16.00
CA GLU A 353 1.10 -4.83 17.04
C GLU A 353 1.65 -4.46 18.43
N THR A 354 0.95 -4.92 19.45
CA THR A 354 1.41 -4.92 20.85
C THR A 354 2.16 -6.20 21.22
N SER A 355 2.31 -7.14 20.26
CA SER A 355 3.01 -8.41 20.42
C SER A 355 4.55 -8.24 20.40
N TYR A 356 5.29 -9.33 20.65
CA TYR A 356 6.76 -9.28 20.65
C TYR A 356 7.30 -8.83 19.29
N GLY A 357 8.18 -7.81 19.30
CA GLY A 357 8.69 -7.18 18.08
C GLY A 357 7.79 -6.09 17.50
N GLY A 358 6.61 -5.84 18.08
CA GLY A 358 5.66 -4.85 17.61
C GLY A 358 5.95 -3.41 18.04
N MET A 359 5.54 -2.47 17.19
CA MET A 359 5.82 -1.02 17.32
C MET A 359 5.05 -0.36 18.47
N TYR A 360 3.92 -0.93 18.89
CA TYR A 360 3.07 -0.32 19.92
C TYR A 360 3.46 -0.70 21.34
N ARG A 361 4.55 -1.46 21.52
CA ARG A 361 5.09 -1.78 22.83
C ARG A 361 5.92 -0.62 23.36
N GLY A 362 5.67 -0.24 24.62
CA GLY A 362 6.59 0.62 25.36
C GLY A 362 7.99 0.00 25.38
N GLY A 363 9.01 0.84 25.13
CA GLY A 363 10.40 0.41 25.11
C GLY A 363 10.80 -0.33 26.40
N GLY A 364 11.53 -1.43 26.26
CA GLY A 364 12.04 -2.20 27.39
C GLY A 364 13.20 -1.51 28.10
N PHE A 365 13.57 -2.06 29.27
CA PHE A 365 14.74 -1.62 30.02
C PHE A 365 16.02 -2.08 29.30
N GLU A 366 16.59 -1.23 28.46
CA GLU A 366 17.84 -1.48 27.73
C GLU A 366 19.06 -1.21 28.65
N LEU A 367 19.50 -2.23 29.39
CA LEU A 367 20.65 -2.11 30.29
C LEU A 367 21.97 -2.08 29.50
N GLY A 368 22.50 -0.88 29.25
CA GLY A 368 23.91 -0.66 28.88
C GLY A 368 24.31 -0.96 27.43
N ARG A 369 23.39 -1.30 26.53
CA ARG A 369 23.68 -1.48 25.09
C ARG A 369 22.59 -0.87 24.24
N ARG A 370 22.75 0.41 23.84
CA ARG A 370 22.01 0.90 22.68
C ARG A 370 22.49 0.09 21.46
N PRO A 371 21.60 -0.61 20.73
CA PRO A 371 21.99 -1.20 19.45
C PRO A 371 22.29 -0.03 18.50
N TYR A 372 23.54 0.42 18.47
CA TYR A 372 24.01 1.37 17.47
C TYR A 372 24.02 0.63 16.13
N TYR A 373 22.95 0.80 15.37
CA TYR A 373 22.92 0.61 13.92
C TYR A 373 22.86 1.99 13.28
N ARG A 374 23.22 2.08 12.00
CA ARG A 374 23.23 3.34 11.25
C ARG A 374 22.60 3.11 9.89
N MET A 375 21.65 3.95 9.51
CA MET A 375 21.21 4.00 8.11
C MET A 375 22.31 4.69 7.29
N LEU A 376 22.63 4.14 6.12
CA LEU A 376 23.55 4.80 5.19
C LEU A 376 22.90 6.08 4.64
N GLU A 377 23.72 7.10 4.37
CA GLU A 377 23.24 8.41 3.89
C GLU A 377 22.63 8.34 2.49
N ASP A 378 23.05 7.36 1.69
CA ASP A 378 22.49 7.06 0.36
C ASP A 378 21.14 6.34 0.41
N GLY A 379 20.67 5.96 1.61
CA GLY A 379 19.43 5.21 1.81
C GLY A 379 19.48 3.76 1.35
N GLN A 380 20.63 3.24 0.89
CA GLN A 380 20.73 1.92 0.26
C GLN A 380 20.98 0.79 1.26
N GLY A 381 21.29 1.11 2.53
CA GLY A 381 21.66 0.08 3.49
C GLY A 381 21.64 0.48 4.96
N ILE A 382 21.88 -0.53 5.79
CA ILE A 382 21.94 -0.47 7.25
C ILE A 382 23.25 -1.10 7.71
N GLU A 383 24.06 -0.33 8.44
CA GLU A 383 25.27 -0.82 9.09
C GLU A 383 25.01 -1.29 10.53
N ASN A 384 25.74 -2.32 10.94
CA ASN A 384 25.78 -2.82 12.31
C ASN A 384 24.41 -3.29 12.85
N LEU A 385 23.50 -3.76 11.99
CA LEU A 385 22.18 -4.26 12.39
C LEU A 385 22.34 -5.53 13.26
N PRO A 386 21.97 -5.50 14.55
CA PRO A 386 22.11 -6.66 15.41
C PRO A 386 20.95 -7.63 15.22
N ILE A 387 21.28 -8.89 14.95
CA ILE A 387 20.34 -10.00 14.91
C ILE A 387 20.84 -11.05 15.89
N ALA A 388 19.97 -11.46 16.83
CA ALA A 388 20.31 -12.46 17.83
C ALA A 388 20.31 -13.87 17.24
N VAL A 389 20.91 -14.82 17.97
CA VAL A 389 20.85 -16.23 17.63
C VAL A 389 19.39 -16.71 17.58
N TRP A 390 19.05 -17.41 16.50
CA TRP A 390 17.72 -17.96 16.23
C TRP A 390 16.60 -16.91 16.23
N SER A 391 16.91 -15.67 15.85
CA SER A 391 15.94 -14.59 15.71
C SER A 391 15.83 -14.10 14.28
N THR A 392 14.70 -13.49 13.96
CA THR A 392 14.40 -12.86 12.68
C THR A 392 14.53 -11.33 12.77
N ARG A 393 14.92 -10.72 11.67
CA ARG A 393 14.71 -9.28 11.43
C ARG A 393 14.21 -9.06 10.01
N THR A 394 13.16 -8.27 9.89
CA THR A 394 12.60 -7.86 8.60
C THR A 394 13.05 -6.44 8.29
N ILE A 395 13.56 -6.27 7.07
CA ILE A 395 13.83 -4.97 6.48
C ILE A 395 12.87 -4.73 5.33
N GLN A 396 12.55 -3.47 5.10
CA GLN A 396 11.84 -3.02 3.92
C GLN A 396 12.78 -2.15 3.11
N SER A 397 12.82 -2.35 1.80
CA SER A 397 13.44 -1.38 0.90
C SER A 397 12.49 -0.96 -0.21
N ARG A 398 12.64 0.27 -0.67
CA ARG A 398 11.88 0.84 -1.78
C ARG A 398 12.84 1.48 -2.76
N SER A 399 12.56 1.32 -4.05
CA SER A 399 13.29 2.02 -5.11
C SER A 399 12.34 2.55 -6.16
N PHE A 400 12.70 3.69 -6.75
CA PHE A 400 11.99 4.33 -7.86
C PHE A 400 12.90 4.40 -9.06
N MET A 401 12.41 4.09 -10.25
CA MET A 401 13.16 4.30 -11.49
C MET A 401 12.21 4.68 -12.62
N GLU A 402 12.72 5.40 -13.60
CA GLU A 402 12.01 5.74 -14.84
C GLU A 402 12.60 4.89 -15.98
N PRO A 403 12.13 3.64 -16.15
CA PRO A 403 12.57 2.80 -17.26
C PRO A 403 12.14 3.38 -18.62
N SER A 404 12.65 2.79 -19.71
CA SER A 404 12.00 2.98 -21.01
C SER A 404 10.58 2.40 -20.98
N PRO A 405 9.64 2.89 -21.81
CA PRO A 405 8.26 2.44 -21.79
C PRO A 405 8.15 0.91 -21.82
N LEU A 406 7.59 0.35 -20.75
CA LEU A 406 7.50 -1.10 -20.57
C LEU A 406 6.20 -1.68 -21.13
N ILE A 407 5.19 -0.83 -21.37
CA ILE A 407 3.81 -1.24 -21.50
C ILE A 407 3.10 -0.36 -22.51
N GLU A 408 2.36 -0.98 -23.41
CA GLU A 408 1.48 -0.31 -24.37
C GLU A 408 0.05 -0.74 -24.08
N SER A 409 -0.86 0.21 -23.84
CA SER A 409 -2.26 -0.04 -23.49
C SER A 409 -3.19 0.72 -24.43
N ASN A 410 -4.21 0.03 -24.94
CA ASN A 410 -5.34 0.62 -25.68
C ASN A 410 -6.63 -0.01 -25.14
N LEU A 411 -6.85 0.18 -23.83
CA LEU A 411 -8.03 -0.27 -23.13
C LEU A 411 -9.09 0.82 -23.13
N ARG A 412 -10.35 0.41 -23.23
CA ARG A 412 -11.52 1.28 -23.24
C ARG A 412 -12.62 0.73 -22.36
N SER A 413 -13.36 1.61 -21.70
CA SER A 413 -14.51 1.25 -20.87
C SER A 413 -15.82 1.76 -21.47
N ILE A 414 -16.79 0.86 -21.67
CA ILE A 414 -18.17 1.19 -22.05
C ILE A 414 -19.11 0.57 -21.02
N GLY A 415 -19.86 1.39 -20.27
CA GLY A 415 -20.89 0.91 -19.34
C GLY A 415 -20.38 -0.12 -18.32
N ASN A 416 -19.17 0.08 -17.80
CA ASN A 416 -18.40 -0.80 -16.89
C ASN A 416 -17.78 -2.06 -17.51
N GLN A 417 -17.90 -2.28 -18.82
CA GLN A 417 -17.20 -3.36 -19.49
C GLN A 417 -15.88 -2.87 -20.05
N LEU A 418 -14.79 -3.53 -19.63
CA LEU A 418 -13.46 -3.30 -20.18
C LEU A 418 -13.32 -4.01 -21.53
N SER A 419 -12.76 -3.32 -22.51
CA SER A 419 -12.48 -3.83 -23.86
C SER A 419 -11.15 -3.30 -24.38
N GLY A 420 -10.56 -3.98 -25.36
CA GLY A 420 -9.30 -3.57 -25.97
C GLY A 420 -8.13 -4.46 -25.57
N THR A 421 -6.92 -3.93 -25.77
CA THR A 421 -5.69 -4.71 -25.77
C THR A 421 -4.56 -4.03 -25.00
N PHE A 422 -3.62 -4.83 -24.51
CA PHE A 422 -2.33 -4.30 -24.03
C PHE A 422 -1.19 -5.27 -24.37
N SER A 423 0.04 -4.80 -24.35
CA SER A 423 1.26 -5.60 -24.46
C SER A 423 2.35 -5.07 -23.53
N HIS A 424 3.32 -5.91 -23.17
CA HIS A 424 4.44 -5.52 -22.31
C HIS A 424 5.79 -5.96 -22.90
N SER A 425 6.85 -5.20 -22.62
CA SER A 425 8.24 -5.47 -23.00
C SER A 425 9.10 -5.97 -21.82
N LEU A 426 8.45 -6.40 -20.73
CA LEU A 426 9.14 -7.06 -19.61
C LEU A 426 9.97 -8.25 -20.09
N PRO A 427 11.12 -8.53 -19.46
CA PRO A 427 12.03 -9.59 -19.89
C PRO A 427 11.52 -11.03 -19.64
N VAL A 428 10.43 -11.18 -18.87
CA VAL A 428 9.85 -12.46 -18.46
C VAL A 428 8.33 -12.46 -18.60
N PRO A 429 7.69 -13.62 -18.81
CA PRO A 429 6.24 -13.70 -18.90
C PRO A 429 5.56 -13.46 -17.54
N ILE A 430 4.37 -12.87 -17.58
CA ILE A 430 3.52 -12.68 -16.38
C ILE A 430 2.65 -13.92 -16.18
N SER A 431 2.73 -14.52 -15.00
CA SER A 431 1.97 -15.71 -14.59
C SER A 431 0.97 -15.38 -13.46
N ASP A 432 0.03 -16.30 -13.18
CA ASP A 432 -0.96 -16.16 -12.08
C ASP A 432 -1.65 -14.77 -12.03
N TRP A 433 -1.97 -14.24 -13.21
CA TRP A 433 -2.43 -12.87 -13.35
C TRP A 433 -3.93 -12.73 -13.17
N ILE A 434 -4.32 -11.58 -12.63
CA ILE A 434 -5.67 -11.05 -12.66
C ILE A 434 -5.62 -9.59 -13.13
N LEU A 435 -6.62 -9.17 -13.90
CA LEU A 435 -6.80 -7.77 -14.33
C LEU A 435 -8.10 -7.24 -13.75
N ALA A 436 -8.07 -6.20 -12.94
CA ALA A 436 -9.24 -5.61 -12.31
C ALA A 436 -9.55 -4.22 -12.88
N HIS A 437 -10.81 -3.91 -13.12
CA HIS A 437 -11.27 -2.58 -13.52
C HIS A 437 -12.70 -2.36 -13.02
N GLY A 438 -12.96 -1.26 -12.31
CA GLY A 438 -14.21 -1.08 -11.59
C GLY A 438 -14.48 -2.25 -10.66
N HIS A 439 -15.64 -2.90 -10.80
CA HIS A 439 -16.01 -4.08 -10.01
C HIS A 439 -15.73 -5.41 -10.74
N GLN A 440 -15.17 -5.36 -11.96
CA GLN A 440 -14.89 -6.55 -12.74
C GLN A 440 -13.44 -7.00 -12.59
N VAL A 441 -13.24 -8.31 -12.62
CA VAL A 441 -11.92 -8.95 -12.66
C VAL A 441 -11.87 -9.95 -13.80
N PHE A 442 -10.75 -9.98 -14.51
CA PHE A 442 -10.45 -10.87 -15.62
C PHE A 442 -9.28 -11.78 -15.26
N TRP A 443 -9.31 -13.03 -15.72
CA TRP A 443 -8.22 -14.00 -15.53
C TRP A 443 -8.23 -15.08 -16.61
N SER A 444 -7.19 -15.89 -16.67
CA SER A 444 -7.08 -17.01 -17.62
C SER A 444 -8.13 -18.10 -17.40
N ARG A 445 -8.78 -18.54 -18.47
CA ARG A 445 -9.65 -19.73 -18.54
C ARG A 445 -8.86 -21.03 -18.50
N SER A 446 -7.62 -21.02 -19.02
CA SER A 446 -6.78 -22.20 -19.11
C SER A 446 -6.27 -22.60 -17.73
N SER A 447 -6.48 -23.85 -17.34
CA SER A 447 -5.84 -24.46 -16.18
C SER A 447 -4.40 -24.89 -16.44
N ASN A 448 -3.95 -24.91 -17.71
CA ASN A 448 -2.55 -25.16 -18.05
C ASN A 448 -1.72 -23.89 -17.76
N PRO A 449 -0.73 -23.95 -16.85
CA PRO A 449 0.08 -22.81 -16.45
C PRO A 449 0.77 -22.12 -17.62
N GLU A 450 1.35 -22.86 -18.57
CA GLU A 450 2.08 -22.28 -19.70
C GLU A 450 1.17 -21.50 -20.65
N ARG A 451 -0.04 -22.00 -20.88
CA ARG A 451 -1.04 -21.30 -21.71
C ARG A 451 -1.74 -20.16 -20.97
N SER A 452 -1.57 -20.08 -19.65
CA SER A 452 -2.18 -19.05 -18.83
C SER A 452 -1.31 -17.81 -18.71
N LYS A 453 -0.02 -17.89 -19.04
CA LYS A 453 0.93 -16.78 -18.97
C LYS A 453 0.64 -15.72 -20.05
N ILE A 454 1.02 -14.47 -19.77
CA ILE A 454 1.11 -13.38 -20.74
C ILE A 454 2.58 -13.26 -21.16
N PRO A 455 2.95 -13.64 -22.39
CA PRO A 455 4.33 -13.55 -22.86
C PRO A 455 4.75 -12.11 -23.20
N PRO A 456 6.05 -11.79 -23.08
CA PRO A 456 6.61 -10.54 -23.58
C PRO A 456 6.31 -10.31 -25.06
N HIS A 457 6.07 -9.05 -25.41
CA HIS A 457 5.84 -8.57 -26.78
C HIS A 457 4.64 -9.22 -27.49
N GLN A 458 3.75 -9.88 -26.74
CA GLN A 458 2.51 -10.42 -27.26
C GLN A 458 1.33 -9.54 -26.86
N VAL A 459 0.43 -9.30 -27.81
CA VAL A 459 -0.82 -8.57 -27.55
C VAL A 459 -1.77 -9.46 -26.77
N TRP A 460 -2.13 -9.00 -25.57
CA TRP A 460 -3.22 -9.54 -24.79
C TRP A 460 -4.52 -8.82 -25.14
N ASP A 461 -5.62 -9.56 -25.22
CA ASP A 461 -6.94 -9.04 -25.60
C ASP A 461 -8.01 -9.50 -24.61
N THR A 462 -8.77 -8.53 -24.10
CA THR A 462 -9.98 -8.75 -23.28
C THR A 462 -11.01 -9.67 -23.93
N ALA A 463 -11.14 -9.64 -25.26
CA ALA A 463 -12.12 -10.42 -26.02
C ALA A 463 -11.67 -11.86 -26.32
N SER A 464 -10.45 -12.23 -25.93
CA SER A 464 -9.91 -13.57 -26.18
C SER A 464 -10.78 -14.66 -25.53
N PRO A 465 -11.05 -15.79 -26.22
CA PRO A 465 -11.86 -16.89 -25.68
C PRO A 465 -11.24 -17.55 -24.44
N ASN A 466 -9.95 -17.30 -24.20
CA ASN A 466 -9.20 -17.78 -23.05
C ASN A 466 -9.27 -16.84 -21.84
N VAL A 467 -10.05 -15.76 -21.90
CA VAL A 467 -10.25 -14.84 -20.78
C VAL A 467 -11.63 -15.08 -20.17
N ARG A 468 -11.70 -15.11 -18.85
CA ARG A 468 -12.95 -15.11 -18.07
C ARG A 468 -13.10 -13.80 -17.33
N SER A 469 -14.33 -13.40 -17.05
CA SER A 469 -14.64 -12.25 -16.19
C SER A 469 -15.66 -12.62 -15.11
N ARG A 470 -15.56 -11.94 -13.96
CA ARG A 470 -16.49 -12.00 -12.84
C ARG A 470 -16.40 -10.71 -12.02
N ASP A 471 -17.31 -10.56 -11.08
CA ASP A 471 -17.19 -9.60 -9.99
C ASP A 471 -15.91 -9.84 -9.14
N LEU A 472 -15.15 -8.77 -8.89
CA LEU A 472 -13.87 -8.77 -8.17
C LEU A 472 -14.04 -9.28 -6.73
N THR A 473 -14.99 -8.71 -5.99
CA THR A 473 -15.28 -9.11 -4.61
C THR A 473 -15.66 -10.58 -4.55
N GLY A 474 -16.49 -11.06 -5.47
CA GLY A 474 -16.86 -12.47 -5.55
C GLY A 474 -15.70 -13.44 -5.85
N LEU A 475 -14.65 -12.99 -6.55
CA LEU A 475 -13.44 -13.79 -6.79
C LEU A 475 -12.54 -13.82 -5.56
N LEU A 476 -12.23 -12.64 -4.99
CA LEU A 476 -11.30 -12.51 -3.88
C LEU A 476 -11.83 -13.12 -2.59
N THR A 477 -13.13 -12.97 -2.32
CA THR A 477 -13.77 -13.52 -1.11
C THR A 477 -14.02 -15.03 -1.18
N ARG A 478 -13.71 -15.68 -2.31
CA ARG A 478 -14.05 -17.09 -2.63
C ARG A 478 -15.54 -17.41 -2.40
N SER A 479 -16.42 -16.40 -2.38
CA SER A 479 -17.86 -16.57 -2.20
C SER A 479 -18.47 -17.17 -3.47
N VAL A 480 -18.55 -18.50 -3.52
CA VAL A 480 -19.52 -19.17 -4.40
C VAL A 480 -20.90 -18.84 -3.81
N LYS A 481 -21.90 -18.53 -4.65
CA LYS A 481 -23.31 -18.29 -4.26
C LYS A 481 -23.92 -19.53 -3.55
N SER A 482 -23.41 -19.89 -2.38
CA SER A 482 -24.02 -20.82 -1.46
C SER A 482 -24.92 -19.98 -0.56
N ARG A 483 -26.22 -20.30 -0.57
CA ARG A 483 -27.27 -19.63 0.22
C ARG A 483 -27.12 -19.82 1.74
N VAL A 484 -25.98 -20.33 2.20
CA VAL A 484 -25.67 -20.54 3.61
C VAL A 484 -24.68 -19.46 4.03
N LYS A 485 -25.11 -18.63 4.98
CA LYS A 485 -24.31 -17.61 5.65
C LYS A 485 -23.11 -18.32 6.32
N ARG A 486 -21.98 -18.43 5.62
CA ARG A 486 -20.70 -18.84 6.22
C ARG A 486 -20.09 -17.58 6.83
N GLU A 487 -19.69 -17.66 8.10
CA GLU A 487 -18.77 -16.72 8.76
C GLU A 487 -17.38 -16.82 8.11
N GLY A 488 -17.26 -16.44 6.83
CA GLY A 488 -16.05 -16.59 6.03
C GLY A 488 -15.39 -15.25 5.78
N GLY A 489 -14.63 -14.76 6.77
CA GLY A 489 -13.65 -13.70 6.59
C GLY A 489 -12.35 -14.23 5.97
N ASP A 490 -11.40 -13.33 5.69
CA ASP A 490 -10.04 -13.73 5.33
C ASP A 490 -9.40 -14.52 6.49
N ASP A 491 -8.51 -15.47 6.17
CA ASP A 491 -7.76 -16.21 7.21
C ASP A 491 -6.51 -15.39 7.59
N PRO A 492 -6.49 -14.72 8.76
CA PRO A 492 -5.36 -13.88 9.16
C PRO A 492 -4.08 -14.68 9.41
N LEU A 493 -4.16 -16.02 9.48
CA LEU A 493 -3.00 -16.92 9.61
C LEU A 493 -2.54 -17.51 8.27
N SER A 494 -3.20 -17.19 7.16
CA SER A 494 -2.76 -17.64 5.85
C SER A 494 -1.32 -17.17 5.57
N LEU A 495 -0.48 -18.09 5.10
CA LEU A 495 0.91 -17.82 4.74
C LEU A 495 1.10 -17.67 3.22
N ASP A 496 0.03 -17.78 2.43
CA ASP A 496 0.08 -17.67 0.97
C ASP A 496 0.32 -16.21 0.55
N ALA A 497 1.56 -15.94 0.13
CA ALA A 497 1.98 -14.63 -0.34
C ALA A 497 1.10 -14.10 -1.48
N GLY A 498 0.59 -14.96 -2.37
CA GLY A 498 -0.27 -14.53 -3.47
C GLY A 498 -1.63 -14.03 -3.00
N GLN A 499 -2.21 -14.68 -1.98
CA GLN A 499 -3.44 -14.22 -1.34
C GLN A 499 -3.21 -12.91 -0.59
N ILE A 500 -2.13 -12.81 0.19
CA ILE A 500 -1.78 -11.60 0.95
C ILE A 500 -1.55 -10.41 0.02
N VAL A 501 -0.79 -10.57 -1.07
CA VAL A 501 -0.52 -9.49 -2.03
C VAL A 501 -1.79 -9.05 -2.76
N ARG A 502 -2.68 -9.98 -3.12
CA ARG A 502 -4.00 -9.63 -3.70
C ARG A 502 -4.87 -8.88 -2.69
N MET A 503 -4.84 -9.29 -1.43
CA MET A 503 -5.57 -8.62 -0.35
C MET A 503 -5.02 -7.20 -0.12
N LEU A 504 -3.70 -7.04 -0.03
CA LEU A 504 -3.04 -5.74 0.07
C LEU A 504 -3.39 -4.82 -1.10
N THR A 505 -3.51 -5.37 -2.31
CA THR A 505 -3.76 -4.59 -3.53
C THR A 505 -5.22 -4.14 -3.66
N PHE A 506 -6.17 -4.89 -3.12
CA PHE A 506 -7.61 -4.67 -3.29
C PHE A 506 -8.39 -4.67 -1.96
N HIS A 507 -7.74 -4.26 -0.87
CA HIS A 507 -8.27 -4.37 0.48
C HIS A 507 -9.61 -3.65 0.59
N ASP A 508 -9.65 -2.36 0.23
CA ASP A 508 -10.89 -1.59 0.31
C ASP A 508 -11.95 -2.08 -0.70
N ALA A 509 -11.56 -2.63 -1.85
CA ALA A 509 -12.48 -3.14 -2.87
C ALA A 509 -13.28 -4.37 -2.41
N VAL A 510 -12.74 -5.16 -1.47
CA VAL A 510 -13.43 -6.34 -0.90
C VAL A 510 -14.23 -6.01 0.35
N GLY A 511 -14.25 -4.75 0.79
CA GLY A 511 -14.91 -4.30 2.01
C GLY A 511 -13.94 -3.97 3.15
N GLY A 512 -12.63 -3.98 2.90
CA GLY A 512 -11.61 -3.64 3.86
C GLY A 512 -11.69 -4.47 5.14
N ARG A 513 -11.61 -3.78 6.28
CA ARG A 513 -11.65 -4.38 7.61
C ARG A 513 -12.93 -5.16 7.89
N ASP A 514 -14.07 -4.75 7.32
CA ASP A 514 -15.35 -5.46 7.51
C ASP A 514 -15.30 -6.88 6.94
N TYR A 515 -14.48 -7.11 5.90
CA TYR A 515 -14.29 -8.42 5.31
C TYR A 515 -13.10 -9.19 5.90
N THR A 516 -11.94 -8.53 6.00
CA THR A 516 -10.68 -9.16 6.42
C THR A 516 -10.58 -9.32 7.95
N GLY A 517 -11.26 -8.46 8.70
CA GLY A 517 -11.02 -8.27 10.13
C GLY A 517 -9.71 -7.53 10.44
N LEU A 518 -8.92 -7.18 9.43
CA LEU A 518 -7.58 -6.58 9.51
C LEU A 518 -7.59 -5.15 8.98
N THR A 519 -6.80 -4.27 9.57
CA THR A 519 -6.51 -2.96 8.97
C THR A 519 -5.42 -3.07 7.91
N ASN A 520 -5.26 -2.02 7.11
CA ASN A 520 -4.16 -1.88 6.16
C ASN A 520 -3.47 -0.51 6.34
N ALA A 521 -3.17 -0.15 7.59
CA ALA A 521 -2.71 1.20 7.91
C ALA A 521 -1.24 1.41 7.49
N GLU A 522 -0.37 0.47 7.89
CA GLU A 522 1.07 0.57 7.60
C GLU A 522 1.40 0.36 6.12
N LEU A 523 0.60 -0.43 5.41
CA LEU A 523 0.80 -0.77 4.00
C LEU A 523 -0.25 -0.15 3.08
N ALA A 524 -0.97 0.89 3.51
CA ALA A 524 -2.03 1.56 2.75
C ALA A 524 -1.60 2.04 1.36
N ARG A 525 -0.31 2.40 1.20
CA ARG A 525 0.26 2.81 -0.10
C ARG A 525 0.24 1.69 -1.14
N LEU A 526 0.21 0.43 -0.71
CA LEU A 526 0.10 -0.74 -1.57
C LEU A 526 -1.34 -1.06 -1.97
N ASP A 527 -2.35 -0.39 -1.42
CA ASP A 527 -3.74 -0.57 -1.86
C ASP A 527 -4.02 0.21 -3.15
N PHE A 528 -4.36 -0.51 -4.22
CA PHE A 528 -4.67 0.03 -5.54
C PHE A 528 -6.17 0.07 -5.82
N THR A 529 -7.03 -0.20 -4.83
CA THR A 529 -8.48 -0.05 -4.92
C THR A 529 -8.89 1.30 -5.49
N ARG A 530 -8.20 2.37 -5.07
CA ARG A 530 -8.44 3.74 -5.54
C ARG A 530 -8.29 3.93 -7.05
N PHE A 531 -7.51 3.10 -7.73
CA PHE A 531 -7.31 3.20 -9.18
C PHE A 531 -8.46 2.57 -9.97
N LEU A 532 -9.19 1.62 -9.39
CA LEU A 532 -10.30 0.94 -10.06
C LEU A 532 -11.42 1.89 -10.50
N THR A 533 -11.49 3.09 -9.89
CA THR A 533 -12.46 4.13 -10.21
C THR A 533 -11.86 5.34 -10.92
N LEU A 534 -10.55 5.32 -11.25
CA LEU A 534 -9.82 6.44 -11.86
C LEU A 534 -9.34 6.12 -13.28
N ASN A 535 -10.26 5.67 -14.15
CA ASN A 535 -9.98 5.36 -15.56
C ASN A 535 -8.70 4.51 -15.74
N THR A 536 -8.50 3.55 -14.83
CA THR A 536 -7.28 2.75 -14.73
C THR A 536 -7.67 1.31 -14.41
N ALA A 537 -7.10 0.35 -15.14
CA ALA A 537 -7.17 -1.06 -14.82
C ALA A 537 -5.90 -1.50 -14.09
N VAL A 538 -6.04 -2.40 -13.12
CA VAL A 538 -4.94 -2.88 -12.28
C VAL A 538 -4.68 -4.35 -12.61
N LEU A 539 -3.56 -4.65 -13.26
CA LEU A 539 -3.07 -6.02 -13.43
C LEU A 539 -2.24 -6.39 -12.19
N VAL A 540 -2.43 -7.60 -11.66
CA VAL A 540 -1.58 -8.19 -10.62
C VAL A 540 -1.17 -9.57 -11.10
N GLY A 541 0.12 -9.90 -11.07
CA GLY A 541 0.63 -11.23 -11.43
C GLY A 541 1.96 -11.55 -10.77
N ARG A 542 2.54 -12.69 -11.13
CA ARG A 542 3.84 -13.19 -10.67
C ARG A 542 4.82 -13.26 -11.82
N ILE A 543 6.08 -12.97 -11.53
CA ILE A 543 7.19 -13.03 -12.49
C ILE A 543 8.40 -13.73 -11.87
N ASP A 544 9.16 -14.44 -12.69
CA ASP A 544 10.36 -15.16 -12.29
C ASP A 544 11.61 -14.30 -12.53
N LYS A 545 11.66 -13.13 -11.88
CA LYS A 545 12.79 -12.20 -11.98
C LYS A 545 12.89 -11.28 -10.75
N PRO A 546 14.05 -11.21 -10.07
CA PRO A 546 14.24 -10.31 -8.94
C PRO A 546 14.23 -8.83 -9.34
N ALA A 547 13.69 -7.99 -8.47
CA ALA A 547 13.72 -6.53 -8.59
C ALA A 547 15.10 -5.95 -8.21
N GLY A 548 15.80 -6.58 -7.28
CA GLY A 548 17.13 -6.18 -6.83
C GLY A 548 17.90 -7.32 -6.18
N ASN A 549 19.17 -7.08 -5.85
CA ASN A 549 20.02 -8.02 -5.12
C ASN A 549 20.18 -7.55 -3.68
N LEU A 550 19.93 -8.44 -2.71
CA LEU A 550 20.27 -8.20 -1.31
C LEU A 550 21.73 -8.57 -1.06
N LEU A 551 22.51 -7.60 -0.62
CA LEU A 551 23.88 -7.78 -0.16
C LEU A 551 23.91 -7.91 1.35
N LEU A 552 24.58 -8.96 1.83
CA LEU A 552 24.91 -9.16 3.23
C LEU A 552 26.43 -9.08 3.39
N ASP A 553 26.91 -8.15 4.20
CA ASP A 553 28.33 -7.88 4.41
C ASP A 553 29.10 -7.68 3.09
N GLY A 554 28.47 -6.98 2.15
CA GLY A 554 29.02 -6.68 0.82
C GLY A 554 29.00 -7.86 -0.16
N LYS A 555 28.29 -8.95 0.14
CA LYS A 555 28.16 -10.11 -0.76
C LYS A 555 26.71 -10.38 -1.13
N PRO A 556 26.39 -10.65 -2.40
CA PRO A 556 25.04 -11.05 -2.78
C PRO A 556 24.68 -12.38 -2.12
N VAL A 557 23.48 -12.45 -1.53
CA VAL A 557 22.95 -13.67 -0.91
C VAL A 557 21.75 -14.15 -1.69
N GLN A 558 21.72 -15.46 -1.98
CA GLN A 558 20.54 -16.06 -2.56
C GLN A 558 19.48 -16.31 -1.47
N PRO A 559 18.25 -15.80 -1.64
CA PRO A 559 17.17 -16.04 -0.71
C PRO A 559 16.76 -17.53 -0.70
N THR A 560 16.38 -18.03 0.47
CA THR A 560 15.86 -19.38 0.68
C THR A 560 14.46 -19.52 0.07
N ARG A 561 13.62 -18.50 0.24
CA ARG A 561 12.33 -18.36 -0.44
C ARG A 561 12.25 -16.98 -1.04
N HIS A 562 11.85 -16.90 -2.31
CA HIS A 562 11.72 -15.64 -3.03
C HIS A 562 10.51 -15.66 -3.94
N GLU A 563 9.68 -14.63 -3.83
CA GLU A 563 8.53 -14.41 -4.70
C GLU A 563 8.54 -12.96 -5.20
N THR A 564 8.40 -12.77 -6.51
CA THR A 564 8.25 -11.45 -7.12
C THR A 564 6.87 -11.31 -7.74
N PHE A 565 6.13 -10.33 -7.25
CA PHE A 565 4.85 -9.90 -7.78
C PHE A 565 5.04 -8.67 -8.65
N ILE A 566 4.28 -8.60 -9.74
CA ILE A 566 4.19 -7.41 -10.57
C ILE A 566 2.77 -6.86 -10.55
N ARG A 567 2.65 -5.55 -10.42
CA ARG A 567 1.39 -4.82 -10.52
C ARG A 567 1.52 -3.74 -11.56
N ILE A 568 0.55 -3.64 -12.46
CA ILE A 568 0.58 -2.70 -13.56
C ILE A 568 -0.69 -1.85 -13.51
N LEU A 569 -0.51 -0.52 -13.51
CA LEU A 569 -1.58 0.43 -13.77
C LEU A 569 -1.67 0.65 -15.28
N LEU A 570 -2.78 0.22 -15.89
CA LEU A 570 -3.06 0.36 -17.32
C LEU A 570 -4.08 1.49 -17.51
N PRO A 571 -3.78 2.56 -18.27
CA PRO A 571 -4.75 3.60 -18.57
C PRO A 571 -5.92 3.02 -19.38
N VAL A 572 -7.12 3.51 -19.10
CA VAL A 572 -8.37 3.11 -19.75
C VAL A 572 -9.10 4.34 -20.26
N ASP A 573 -9.29 4.41 -21.57
CA ASP A 573 -10.09 5.49 -22.16
C ASP A 573 -11.56 5.31 -21.78
N ALA A 574 -12.08 6.23 -20.99
CA ALA A 574 -13.51 6.34 -20.77
C ALA A 574 -14.13 6.98 -22.03
N SER A 575 -14.60 6.17 -22.98
CA SER A 575 -15.49 6.71 -24.01
C SER A 575 -16.76 7.19 -23.32
N GLY A 576 -16.92 8.50 -23.17
CA GLY A 576 -18.15 9.10 -22.67
C GLY A 576 -19.36 8.62 -23.47
N PRO A 577 -20.59 8.71 -22.94
CA PRO A 577 -21.78 8.41 -23.73
C PRO A 577 -21.68 9.22 -25.03
N VAL A 578 -21.87 8.54 -26.16
CA VAL A 578 -21.90 9.14 -27.50
C VAL A 578 -22.75 10.41 -27.38
N ARG A 579 -22.10 11.59 -27.39
CA ARG A 579 -22.80 12.83 -27.70
C ARG A 579 -23.26 12.61 -29.12
N THR A 580 -24.48 12.11 -29.29
CA THR A 580 -25.20 12.18 -30.55
C THR A 580 -25.10 13.63 -30.94
N LYS A 581 -24.20 13.95 -31.87
CA LYS A 581 -24.35 15.14 -32.69
C LYS A 581 -25.76 14.98 -33.23
N LEU A 582 -26.70 15.77 -32.71
CA LEU A 582 -27.96 15.94 -33.39
C LEU A 582 -27.57 16.50 -34.75
N THR A 583 -27.50 15.63 -35.75
CA THR A 583 -27.69 16.03 -37.14
C THR A 583 -29.01 16.79 -37.15
N PRO A 584 -29.04 18.07 -37.53
CA PRO A 584 -30.29 18.79 -37.67
C PRO A 584 -31.18 18.04 -38.65
N ARG A 585 -32.48 17.92 -38.33
CA ARG A 585 -33.49 17.37 -39.24
C ARG A 585 -33.48 18.18 -40.54
N PRO A 586 -33.56 17.53 -41.71
CA PRO A 586 -33.72 18.21 -42.98
C PRO A 586 -35.21 18.59 -43.16
N GLU A 587 -35.68 19.64 -42.48
CA GLU A 587 -37.00 20.23 -42.76
C GLU A 587 -36.97 21.75 -43.02
N ASP A 588 -35.83 22.43 -42.90
CA ASP A 588 -35.72 23.87 -43.21
C ASP A 588 -35.05 24.12 -44.58
N LEU A 589 -35.62 23.54 -45.64
CA LEU A 589 -35.40 24.00 -47.02
C LEU A 589 -36.67 24.70 -47.52
N GLU A 590 -36.90 25.92 -47.04
CA GLU A 590 -37.82 26.83 -47.71
C GLU A 590 -37.16 27.41 -48.97
N VAL A 591 -37.89 27.25 -50.08
CA VAL A 591 -37.59 27.67 -51.44
C VAL A 591 -37.65 29.20 -51.55
N PRO A 592 -36.66 29.88 -52.15
CA PRO A 592 -36.83 31.29 -52.50
C PRO A 592 -37.68 31.41 -53.78
N LYS A 593 -38.67 32.31 -53.75
CA LYS A 593 -39.36 32.84 -54.93
C LYS A 593 -38.44 33.74 -55.75
#